data_AF-A9EPW9-F1
#
_entry.id   AF-A9EPW9-F1
#
_cell.length_a   1.000
_cell.length_b   1.000
_cell.length_c   1.000
_cell.angle_alpha   90.00
_cell.angle_beta   90.00
_cell.angle_gamma   90.00
#
_symmetry.space_group_name_H-M   'P 1'
#
loop_
_entity.id
_entity.type
_entity.pdbx_description
1 polymer ?
#
loop_
_entity_poly.entity_id
_entity_poly.type
_entity_poly.pdbx_seq_one_letter_code
_entity_poly.pdbx_strand_id
1 'polypeptide(L)'
;MRTNHGTVAILLVGGLLGCASAPLPPKELIEARKSYERARASAAAELAPADLRGATEAMERAEQAFAGGSELAEARDLAYLAGRRAQLAESLGRAAATERQRRAALQAYGEVHLALRRRGAPAVDPAGPTDPPAREKAPVRSRAPERPVVILNQR
;
A
#
# COMPACT_ATOMS: atom_id res chain seq x y z
N MET A 1 -5.64 18.47 80.19
CA MET A 1 -5.28 18.05 78.82
C MET A 1 -6.32 18.62 77.87
N ARG A 2 -5.91 19.52 76.95
CA ARG A 2 -6.76 20.20 75.96
C ARG A 2 -6.67 19.45 74.63
N THR A 3 -7.80 19.11 74.00
CA THR A 3 -7.86 18.62 72.63
C THR A 3 -8.28 19.75 71.70
N ASN A 4 -7.35 20.18 70.83
CA ASN A 4 -7.58 21.10 69.71
C ASN A 4 -7.55 20.29 68.42
N HIS A 5 -8.66 20.17 67.71
CA HIS A 5 -8.67 19.73 66.32
C HIS A 5 -9.31 20.84 65.49
N GLY A 6 -8.45 21.79 65.11
CA GLY A 6 -8.77 22.84 64.16
C GLY A 6 -9.11 22.23 62.80
N THR A 7 -10.18 22.74 62.22
CA THR A 7 -10.62 22.58 60.84
C THR A 7 -9.46 22.61 59.85
N VAL A 8 -9.27 21.51 59.10
CA VAL A 8 -8.54 21.51 57.84
C VAL A 8 -9.38 20.74 56.83
N ALA A 9 -10.25 21.48 56.13
CA ALA A 9 -10.91 21.03 54.91
C ALA A 9 -9.88 21.10 53.77
N ILE A 10 -9.35 19.95 53.33
CA ILE A 10 -8.54 19.87 52.12
C ILE A 10 -9.48 19.63 50.94
N LEU A 11 -9.71 20.73 50.21
CA LEU A 11 -10.29 20.79 48.87
C LEU A 11 -9.54 19.85 47.92
N LEU A 12 -10.21 18.79 47.46
CA LEU A 12 -9.76 17.91 46.39
C LEU A 12 -10.16 18.49 45.03
N VAL A 13 -9.59 19.63 44.65
CA VAL A 13 -9.85 20.28 43.35
C VAL A 13 -8.59 20.27 42.49
N GLY A 14 -8.70 19.65 41.30
CA GLY A 14 -7.77 19.90 40.19
C GLY A 14 -7.14 18.65 39.56
N GLY A 15 -7.95 17.85 38.85
CA GLY A 15 -7.46 16.68 38.10
C GLY A 15 -7.99 16.57 36.67
N LEU A 16 -8.46 17.67 36.06
CA LEU A 16 -9.00 17.69 34.68
C LEU A 16 -8.35 18.77 33.80
N LEU A 17 -7.06 19.05 34.01
CA LEU A 17 -6.31 19.89 33.08
C LEU A 17 -5.96 19.06 31.83
N GLY A 18 -6.87 19.12 30.86
CA GLY A 18 -6.57 19.15 29.43
C GLY A 18 -6.13 17.84 28.78
N CYS A 19 -7.00 17.27 27.93
CA CYS A 19 -6.51 16.86 26.62
C CYS A 19 -5.90 18.14 26.00
N ALA A 20 -4.59 18.31 26.19
CA ALA A 20 -3.83 19.38 25.58
C ALA A 20 -4.17 19.42 24.08
N SER A 21 -4.38 20.63 23.58
CA SER A 21 -4.78 20.96 22.23
C SER A 21 -3.75 20.50 21.19
N ALA A 22 -3.59 19.19 21.02
CA ALA A 22 -2.72 18.60 20.03
C ALA A 22 -3.29 18.92 18.64
N PRO A 23 -2.46 19.40 17.71
CA PRO A 23 -2.91 19.67 16.34
C PRO A 23 -3.49 18.40 15.74
N LEU A 24 -4.58 18.53 14.98
CA LEU A 24 -5.19 17.38 14.33
C LEU A 24 -4.27 16.88 13.21
N PRO A 25 -4.01 15.56 13.10
CA PRO A 25 -3.13 15.04 12.06
C PRO A 25 -3.68 15.33 10.66
N PRO A 26 -2.82 15.62 9.68
CA PRO A 26 -3.25 15.80 8.30
C PRO A 26 -3.85 14.48 7.77
N LYS A 27 -4.83 14.59 6.87
CA LYS A 27 -5.51 13.41 6.27
C LYS A 27 -4.51 12.44 5.62
N GLU A 28 -3.45 12.98 5.04
CA GLU A 28 -2.37 12.22 4.40
C GLU A 28 -1.67 11.30 5.39
N LEU A 29 -1.46 11.73 6.64
CA LEU A 29 -0.85 10.90 7.68
C LEU A 29 -1.77 9.74 8.08
N ILE A 30 -3.07 10.00 8.20
CA ILE A 30 -4.08 8.97 8.47
C ILE A 30 -4.09 7.93 7.35
N GLU A 31 -4.09 8.36 6.09
CA GLU A 31 -4.06 7.45 4.93
C GLU A 31 -2.73 6.71 4.75
N ALA A 32 -1.62 7.36 5.11
CA ALA A 32 -0.31 6.73 5.14
C ALA A 32 -0.25 5.60 6.18
N ARG A 33 -0.75 5.82 7.41
CA ARG A 33 -0.88 4.78 8.44
C ARG A 33 -1.65 3.57 7.91
N LYS A 34 -2.83 3.80 7.34
CA LYS A 34 -3.66 2.72 6.76
C LYS A 34 -2.93 1.97 5.65
N SER A 35 -2.25 2.69 4.76
CA SER A 35 -1.53 2.07 3.64
C SER A 35 -0.32 1.27 4.09
N TYR A 36 0.42 1.78 5.08
CA TYR A 36 1.53 1.07 5.70
C TYR A 36 1.07 -0.20 6.40
N GLU A 37 -0.03 -0.15 7.17
CA GLU A 37 -0.60 -1.32 7.82
C GLU A 37 -1.00 -2.41 6.82
N ARG A 38 -1.64 -2.03 5.70
CA ARG A 38 -1.93 -2.98 4.61
C ARG A 38 -0.66 -3.58 4.01
N ALA A 39 0.35 -2.76 3.75
CA ALA A 39 1.62 -3.23 3.19
C ALA A 39 2.31 -4.21 4.14
N ARG A 40 2.39 -3.89 5.43
CA ARG A 40 3.01 -4.73 6.47
C ARG A 40 2.28 -6.05 6.66
N ALA A 41 0.95 -6.07 6.50
CA ALA A 41 0.14 -7.30 6.58
C ALA A 41 0.09 -8.09 5.25
N SER A 42 0.74 -7.60 4.19
CA SER A 42 0.72 -8.23 2.87
C SER A 42 1.94 -9.14 2.64
N ALA A 43 1.98 -9.79 1.48
CA ALA A 43 3.14 -10.54 1.01
C ALA A 43 4.43 -9.70 0.94
N ALA A 44 4.36 -8.37 0.99
CA ALA A 44 5.53 -7.51 1.04
C ALA A 44 6.44 -7.79 2.24
N ALA A 45 5.90 -8.20 3.39
CA ALA A 45 6.68 -8.52 4.58
C ALA A 45 7.75 -9.59 4.33
N GLU A 46 7.43 -10.56 3.46
CA GLU A 46 8.32 -11.67 3.13
C GLU A 46 8.99 -11.50 1.77
N LEU A 47 8.27 -10.91 0.80
CA LEU A 47 8.65 -10.93 -0.61
C LEU A 47 9.19 -9.60 -1.15
N ALA A 48 8.94 -8.50 -0.43
CA ALA A 48 9.48 -7.17 -0.75
C ALA A 48 9.99 -6.45 0.52
N PRO A 49 10.87 -7.08 1.32
CA PRO A 49 11.25 -6.56 2.64
C PRO A 49 12.06 -5.26 2.55
N ALA A 50 12.82 -5.04 1.47
CA ALA A 50 13.56 -3.80 1.26
C ALA A 50 12.61 -2.61 1.03
N ASP A 51 11.61 -2.78 0.18
CA ASP A 51 10.60 -1.75 -0.09
C ASP A 51 9.73 -1.48 1.15
N LEU A 52 9.35 -2.53 1.88
CA LEU A 52 8.61 -2.36 3.13
C LEU A 52 9.42 -1.58 4.16
N ARG A 53 10.73 -1.85 4.30
CA ARG A 53 11.62 -1.08 5.19
C ARG A 53 11.70 0.39 4.76
N GLY A 54 11.82 0.66 3.45
CA GLY A 54 11.79 2.03 2.94
C GLY A 54 10.47 2.74 3.21
N ALA A 55 9.35 2.01 3.25
CA ALA A 55 8.06 2.54 3.69
C ALA A 55 8.04 2.83 5.19
N THR A 56 8.61 1.94 6.02
CA THR A 56 8.76 2.13 7.48
C THR A 56 9.54 3.40 7.78
N GLU A 57 10.74 3.57 7.21
CA GLU A 57 11.60 4.74 7.43
C GLU A 57 10.93 6.04 6.98
N ALA A 58 10.16 6.00 5.89
CA ALA A 58 9.39 7.16 5.44
C ALA A 58 8.22 7.49 6.38
N MET A 59 7.55 6.47 6.91
CA MET A 59 6.47 6.62 7.87
C MET A 59 6.99 7.21 9.18
N GLU A 60 8.11 6.72 9.69
CA GLU A 60 8.77 7.26 10.89
C GLU A 60 9.09 8.74 10.75
N ARG A 61 9.62 9.18 9.60
CA ARG A 61 9.86 10.60 9.34
C ARG A 61 8.58 11.43 9.31
N ALA A 62 7.51 10.91 8.71
CA ALA A 62 6.21 11.61 8.68
C ALA A 62 5.62 11.77 10.09
N GLU A 63 5.69 10.72 10.91
CA GLU A 63 5.24 10.74 12.30
C GLU A 63 6.07 11.70 13.16
N GLN A 64 7.40 11.66 12.99
CA GLN A 64 8.32 12.56 13.70
C GLN A 64 8.07 14.03 13.35
N ALA A 65 7.86 14.35 12.06
CA ALA A 65 7.54 15.72 11.65
C ALA A 65 6.22 16.22 12.27
N PHE A 66 5.19 15.37 12.30
CA PHE A 66 3.92 15.73 12.93
C PHE A 66 4.04 15.89 14.46
N ALA A 67 4.73 14.95 15.13
CA ALA A 67 4.90 14.98 16.59
C ALA A 67 5.85 16.09 17.06
N GLY A 68 6.86 16.42 16.26
CA GLY A 68 7.86 17.47 16.55
C GLY A 68 7.34 18.90 16.35
N GLY A 69 6.10 19.06 15.90
CA GLY A 69 5.51 20.38 15.65
C GLY A 69 6.06 21.06 14.39
N SER A 70 6.57 20.30 13.42
CA SER A 70 6.90 20.84 12.09
C SER A 70 5.68 21.51 11.46
N GLU A 71 5.94 22.34 10.45
CA GLU A 71 4.89 22.87 9.59
C GLU A 71 3.98 21.75 9.10
N LEU A 72 2.66 21.95 9.24
CA LEU A 72 1.65 20.97 8.83
C LEU A 72 1.82 20.55 7.35
N ALA A 73 2.33 21.46 6.51
CA ALA A 73 2.65 21.18 5.11
C ALA A 73 3.78 20.14 4.95
N GLU A 74 4.84 20.22 5.75
CA GLU A 74 5.95 19.25 5.71
C GLU A 74 5.49 17.87 6.17
N ALA A 75 4.78 17.80 7.30
CA ALA A 75 4.22 16.55 7.81
C ALA A 75 3.27 15.91 6.79
N ARG A 76 2.47 16.72 6.08
CA ARG A 76 1.57 16.29 5.01
C ARG A 76 2.34 15.68 3.84
N ASP A 77 3.38 16.35 3.36
CA ASP A 77 4.11 15.93 2.18
C ASP A 77 4.96 14.67 2.47
N LEU A 78 5.56 14.59 3.66
CA LEU A 78 6.23 13.37 4.13
C LEU A 78 5.26 12.20 4.26
N ALA A 79 4.08 12.44 4.83
CA ALA A 79 3.04 11.42 4.92
C ALA A 79 2.57 10.93 3.54
N TYR A 80 2.40 11.83 2.58
CA TYR A 80 2.07 11.44 1.21
C TYR A 80 3.13 10.48 0.63
N LEU A 81 4.41 10.83 0.76
CA LEU A 81 5.51 9.98 0.29
C LEU A 81 5.56 8.63 1.01
N ALA A 82 5.32 8.60 2.32
CA ALA A 82 5.25 7.37 3.10
C ALA A 82 4.12 6.46 2.60
N GLY A 83 2.92 7.02 2.38
CA GLY A 83 1.78 6.29 1.81
C GLY A 83 2.08 5.71 0.43
N ARG A 84 2.75 6.47 -0.45
CA ARG A 84 3.13 5.97 -1.78
C ARG A 84 4.16 4.84 -1.73
N ARG A 85 5.15 4.92 -0.82
CA ARG A 85 6.12 3.85 -0.60
C ARG A 85 5.47 2.58 -0.06
N ALA A 86 4.53 2.71 0.88
CA ALA A 86 3.77 1.57 1.39
C ALA A 86 2.97 0.86 0.28
N GLN A 87 2.26 1.63 -0.55
CA GLN A 87 1.53 1.08 -1.70
C GLN A 87 2.46 0.38 -2.71
N LEU A 88 3.64 0.95 -2.96
CA LEU A 88 4.65 0.34 -3.81
C LEU A 88 5.11 -1.01 -3.23
N ALA A 89 5.50 -1.05 -1.95
CA ALA A 89 5.90 -2.28 -1.26
C ALA A 89 4.79 -3.34 -1.35
N GLU A 90 3.53 -2.98 -1.05
CA GLU A 90 2.38 -3.88 -1.16
C GLU A 90 2.26 -4.48 -2.58
N SER A 91 2.34 -3.63 -3.61
CA SER A 91 2.25 -4.05 -5.01
C SER A 91 3.39 -4.98 -5.45
N LEU A 92 4.62 -4.69 -5.01
CA LEU A 92 5.79 -5.51 -5.32
C LEU A 92 5.69 -6.87 -4.62
N GLY A 93 5.27 -6.88 -3.36
CA GLY A 93 4.99 -8.11 -2.63
C GLY A 93 3.95 -8.97 -3.34
N ARG A 94 2.86 -8.37 -3.81
CA ARG A 94 1.82 -9.05 -4.58
C ARG A 94 2.36 -9.60 -5.91
N ALA A 95 3.13 -8.80 -6.65
CA ALA A 95 3.75 -9.23 -7.90
C ALA A 95 4.68 -10.43 -7.70
N ALA A 96 5.52 -10.38 -6.66
CA ALA A 96 6.41 -11.48 -6.31
C ALA A 96 5.64 -12.75 -5.88
N ALA A 97 4.52 -12.60 -5.16
CA ALA A 97 3.66 -13.73 -4.79
C ALA A 97 3.05 -14.40 -6.03
N THR A 98 2.51 -13.59 -6.96
CA THR A 98 1.96 -14.08 -8.23
C THR A 98 3.02 -14.80 -9.06
N GLU A 99 4.24 -14.27 -9.12
CA GLU A 99 5.34 -14.92 -9.84
C GLU A 99 5.74 -16.25 -9.20
N ARG A 100 5.79 -16.33 -7.86
CA ARG A 100 6.01 -17.61 -7.16
C ARG A 100 4.93 -18.64 -7.48
N GLN A 101 3.66 -18.24 -7.46
CA GLN A 101 2.54 -19.10 -7.82
C GLN A 101 2.63 -19.58 -9.28
N ARG A 102 2.98 -18.68 -10.21
CA ARG A 102 3.18 -19.00 -11.63
C ARG A 102 4.26 -20.07 -11.79
N ARG A 103 5.40 -19.93 -11.11
CA ARG A 103 6.50 -20.92 -11.17
C ARG A 103 6.06 -22.28 -10.64
N ALA A 104 5.37 -22.32 -9.51
CA ALA A 104 4.86 -23.57 -8.94
C ALA A 104 3.87 -24.26 -9.89
N ALA A 105 2.97 -23.50 -10.54
CA ALA A 105 2.03 -24.05 -11.52
C ALA A 105 2.74 -24.62 -12.75
N LEU A 106 3.77 -23.95 -13.26
CA LEU A 106 4.56 -24.44 -14.39
C LEU A 106 5.35 -25.71 -14.06
N GLN A 107 5.86 -25.82 -12.83
CA GLN A 107 6.54 -27.04 -12.36
C GLN A 107 5.57 -28.23 -12.28
N ALA A 108 4.41 -28.03 -11.65
CA ALA A 108 3.37 -29.06 -11.56
C ALA A 108 2.89 -29.51 -12.95
N TYR A 109 2.71 -28.56 -13.87
CA TYR A 109 2.38 -28.86 -15.25
C TYR A 109 3.45 -29.73 -15.93
N GLY A 110 4.73 -29.38 -15.77
CA GLY A 110 5.84 -30.16 -16.31
C GLY A 110 5.87 -31.60 -15.78
N GLU A 111 5.64 -31.80 -14.49
CA GLU A 111 5.60 -33.14 -13.87
C GLU A 111 4.47 -34.01 -14.44
N VAL A 112 3.27 -33.43 -14.59
CA VAL A 112 2.12 -34.12 -15.20
C VAL A 112 2.42 -34.48 -16.65
N HIS A 113 2.99 -33.57 -17.44
CA HIS A 113 3.37 -33.83 -18.83
C HIS A 113 4.39 -34.96 -18.96
N LEU A 114 5.40 -35.00 -18.08
CA LEU A 114 6.39 -36.08 -18.06
C LEU A 114 5.77 -37.42 -17.62
N ALA A 115 4.81 -37.41 -16.71
CA ALA A 115 4.08 -38.62 -16.30
C ALA A 115 3.23 -39.18 -17.44
N LEU A 116 2.54 -38.32 -18.20
CA LEU A 116 1.76 -38.73 -19.38
C LEU A 116 2.65 -39.32 -20.48
N ARG A 117 3.78 -38.67 -20.77
CA ARG A 117 4.77 -39.18 -21.74
C ARG A 117 5.28 -40.56 -21.33
N ARG A 118 5.60 -40.78 -20.04
CA ARG A 118 6.04 -42.09 -19.53
C ARG A 118 4.98 -43.18 -19.67
N ARG A 119 3.69 -42.83 -19.63
CA ARG A 119 2.57 -43.75 -19.86
C ARG A 119 2.29 -44.06 -21.33
N GLY A 120 3.08 -43.51 -22.26
CA GLY A 120 2.90 -43.73 -23.70
C GLY A 120 1.78 -42.89 -24.33
N ALA A 121 1.29 -41.86 -23.63
CA ALA A 121 0.33 -40.92 -24.21
C ALA A 121 1.05 -40.02 -25.24
N PRO A 122 0.41 -39.68 -26.38
CA PRO A 122 1.00 -38.81 -27.39
C PRO A 122 1.33 -37.44 -26.80
N ALA A 123 2.38 -36.79 -27.29
CA ALA A 123 2.82 -35.50 -26.81
C ALA A 123 1.69 -34.46 -26.97
N VAL A 124 1.18 -33.97 -25.84
CA VAL A 124 0.35 -32.75 -25.82
C VAL A 124 1.30 -31.58 -26.01
N ASP A 125 1.15 -30.87 -27.11
CA ASP A 125 1.89 -29.64 -27.39
C ASP A 125 1.57 -28.61 -26.30
N PRO A 126 2.56 -28.16 -25.49
CA PRO A 126 2.32 -27.12 -24.49
C PRO A 126 2.00 -25.75 -25.11
N ALA A 127 2.06 -25.62 -26.44
CA ALA A 127 1.79 -24.40 -27.20
C ALA A 127 0.48 -24.43 -28.05
N GLY A 128 -0.56 -25.17 -27.64
CA GLY A 128 -1.86 -25.15 -28.35
C GLY A 128 -3.06 -24.75 -27.47
N PRO A 129 -3.99 -23.87 -27.90
CA PRO A 129 -3.83 -22.71 -28.78
C PRO A 129 -3.56 -21.45 -27.93
N THR A 130 -2.41 -20.81 -28.14
CA THR A 130 -2.23 -19.40 -27.76
C THR A 130 -2.68 -18.45 -28.85
N ASP A 131 -3.46 -18.93 -29.82
CA ASP A 131 -4.22 -18.01 -30.66
C ASP A 131 -5.22 -17.31 -29.73
N PRO A 132 -5.10 -15.99 -29.49
CA PRO A 132 -6.25 -15.26 -29.00
C PRO A 132 -7.41 -15.61 -29.94
N PRO A 133 -8.63 -15.87 -29.42
CA PRO A 133 -9.77 -16.19 -30.28
C PRO A 133 -9.73 -15.19 -31.42
N ALA A 134 -9.62 -15.71 -32.65
CA ALA A 134 -9.36 -14.92 -33.85
C ALA A 134 -10.14 -13.64 -33.69
N ARG A 135 -9.43 -12.52 -33.51
CA ARG A 135 -10.07 -11.22 -33.32
C ARG A 135 -10.90 -11.07 -34.58
N GLU A 136 -12.19 -11.35 -34.47
CA GLU A 136 -13.14 -11.05 -35.51
C GLU A 136 -12.86 -9.59 -35.81
N LYS A 137 -12.42 -9.32 -37.03
CA LYS A 137 -11.95 -8.01 -37.44
C LYS A 137 -13.17 -7.09 -37.27
N ALA A 138 -13.28 -6.48 -36.09
CA ALA A 138 -14.26 -5.45 -35.83
C ALA A 138 -14.11 -4.46 -36.98
N PRO A 139 -15.21 -4.08 -37.64
CA PRO A 139 -15.13 -3.22 -38.80
C PRO A 139 -14.27 -2.02 -38.43
N VAL A 140 -13.27 -1.75 -39.27
CA VAL A 140 -12.42 -0.57 -39.16
C VAL A 140 -13.36 0.63 -39.11
N ARG A 141 -13.64 1.11 -37.90
CA ARG A 141 -14.34 2.37 -37.73
C ARG A 141 -13.36 3.39 -38.26
N SER A 142 -13.65 3.87 -39.47
CA SER A 142 -12.90 4.90 -40.16
C SER A 142 -12.48 5.97 -39.16
N ARG A 143 -11.17 6.16 -39.06
CA ARG A 143 -10.55 7.20 -38.24
C ARG A 143 -11.17 8.52 -38.67
N ALA A 144 -12.06 9.07 -37.84
CA ALA A 144 -12.50 10.44 -38.00
C ALA A 144 -11.25 11.33 -37.97
N PRO A 145 -11.15 12.35 -38.85
CA PRO A 145 -9.96 13.20 -38.90
C PRO A 145 -9.73 13.84 -37.54
N GLU A 146 -8.49 13.77 -37.07
CA GLU A 146 -8.09 14.31 -35.77
C GLU A 146 -8.42 15.79 -35.72
N ARG A 147 -9.27 16.18 -34.76
CA ARG A 147 -9.46 17.59 -34.43
C ARG A 147 -8.18 18.04 -33.70
N PRO A 148 -7.45 19.04 -34.22
CA PRO A 148 -6.28 19.56 -33.52
C PRO A 148 -6.73 20.10 -32.16
N VAL A 149 -6.03 19.68 -31.10
CA VAL A 149 -6.23 20.19 -29.75
C VAL A 149 -5.75 21.64 -29.74
N VAL A 150 -6.69 22.58 -29.77
CA VAL A 150 -6.41 24.00 -29.55
C VAL A 150 -6.20 24.18 -28.04
N ILE A 151 -4.94 24.37 -27.64
CA ILE A 151 -4.61 24.80 -26.28
C ILE A 151 -5.05 26.27 -26.15
N LEU A 152 -6.23 26.48 -25.55
CA LEU A 152 -6.65 27.80 -25.08
C LEU A 152 -5.83 28.15 -23.84
N ASN A 153 -4.72 28.84 -24.06
CA ASN A 153 -4.00 29.58 -23.02
C ASN A 153 -4.84 30.80 -22.65
N GLN A 154 -5.62 30.71 -21.57
CA GLN A 154 -6.32 31.86 -21.01
C GLN A 154 -5.36 32.63 -20.10
N ARG A 155 -5.01 33.84 -20.54
CA ARG A 155 -4.42 34.91 -19.73
C ARG A 155 -5.47 35.49 -18.80
#